data_AF-A0A6A1Q6P5-F1
#
_entry.id   AF-A0A6A1Q6P5-F1
#
_cell.length_a   1.000
_cell.length_b   1.000
_cell.length_c   1.000
_cell.angle_alpha   90.00
_cell.angle_beta   90.00
_cell.angle_gamma   90.00
#
_symmetry.space_group_name_H-M   'P 1'
#
loop_
_entity.id
_entity.type
_entity.pdbx_description
1 polymer ?
#
loop_
_entity_poly.entity_id
_entity_poly.type
_entity_poly.pdbx_seq_one_letter_code
_entity_poly.pdbx_strand_id
1 'polypeptide(L)'
;THQTFLTVEKYEATSATWQIMHNDASWETRFYWHKGLLGHSNATIQWHIPDTAQPGTYRIRYFGHNRKQNSPKPTVILSFESTPSTFDV
;
A
#
# COMPACT_ATOMS: atom_id res chain seq x y z
N THR A 1 -1.90 16.03 -4.47
CA THR A 1 -2.47 14.85 -5.14
C THR A 1 -1.75 13.61 -4.61
N HIS A 2 -2.48 12.60 -4.15
CA HIS A 2 -1.88 11.28 -3.89
C HIS A 2 -1.91 10.49 -5.19
N GLN A 3 -0.78 9.91 -5.58
CA GLN A 3 -0.65 9.27 -6.88
C GLN A 3 -1.08 7.80 -6.87
N THR A 4 -1.05 7.14 -5.71
CA THR A 4 -1.39 5.72 -5.57
C THR A 4 -1.81 5.35 -4.14
N PHE A 5 -2.63 4.32 -4.00
CA PHE A 5 -2.98 3.67 -2.73
C PHE A 5 -2.02 2.57 -2.32
N LEU A 6 -1.22 2.01 -3.25
CA LEU A 6 -0.29 0.94 -2.94
C LEU A 6 0.96 0.96 -3.82
N THR A 7 2.07 0.42 -3.31
CA THR A 7 3.21 0.03 -4.15
C THR A 7 3.60 -1.42 -3.86
N VAL A 8 4.03 -2.13 -4.91
CA VAL A 8 4.82 -3.36 -4.79
C VAL A 8 6.27 -2.97 -5.07
N GLU A 9 7.16 -3.26 -4.14
CA GLU A 9 8.56 -2.84 -4.22
C GLU A 9 9.48 -4.06 -4.12
N LYS A 10 10.54 -4.08 -4.93
CA LYS A 10 11.61 -5.09 -4.91
C LYS A 10 12.85 -4.52 -4.23
N TYR A 11 13.51 -5.30 -3.39
CA TYR A 11 14.77 -4.91 -2.77
C TYR A 11 15.94 -5.12 -3.73
N GLU A 12 16.75 -4.07 -3.92
CA GLU A 12 17.96 -4.10 -4.73
C GLU A 12 19.19 -4.08 -3.83
N ALA A 13 19.79 -5.26 -3.63
CA ALA A 13 20.91 -5.45 -2.71
C ALA A 13 22.17 -4.64 -3.07
N THR A 14 22.40 -4.39 -4.36
CA THR A 14 23.55 -3.62 -4.87
C THR A 14 23.54 -2.17 -4.40
N SER A 15 22.34 -1.60 -4.24
CA SER A 15 22.15 -0.20 -3.84
C SER A 15 21.57 -0.06 -2.43
N ALA A 16 21.18 -1.18 -1.79
CA ALA A 16 20.42 -1.22 -0.56
C ALA A 16 19.13 -0.36 -0.62
N THR A 17 18.46 -0.34 -1.77
CA THR A 17 17.23 0.44 -1.99
C THR A 17 16.03 -0.42 -2.33
N TRP A 18 14.83 0.14 -2.16
CA TRP A 18 13.57 -0.45 -2.62
C TRP A 18 13.13 0.22 -3.92
N GLN A 19 12.98 -0.56 -4.99
CA GLN A 19 12.52 -0.10 -6.29
C GLN A 19 11.04 -0.39 -6.47
N ILE A 20 10.25 0.60 -6.90
CA ILE A 20 8.81 0.43 -7.15
C ILE A 20 8.63 -0.34 -8.46
N MET A 21 8.03 -1.52 -8.37
CA MET A 21 7.76 -2.40 -9.51
C MET A 21 6.33 -2.23 -10.03
N HIS A 22 5.36 -2.07 -9.11
CA HIS A 22 3.96 -1.88 -9.44
C HIS A 22 3.30 -0.85 -8.51
N ASN A 23 2.22 -0.24 -8.99
CA ASN A 23 1.34 0.64 -8.24
C ASN A 23 -0.14 0.21 -8.43
N ASP A 24 -1.09 0.98 -7.88
CA ASP A 24 -2.54 0.71 -8.04
C ASP A 24 -3.10 0.91 -9.46
N ALA A 25 -2.30 1.40 -10.41
CA ALA A 25 -2.66 1.45 -11.83
C ALA A 25 -2.14 0.23 -12.62
N SER A 26 -1.38 -0.67 -11.97
CA SER A 26 -0.84 -1.88 -12.60
C SER A 26 -1.90 -2.99 -12.67
N TRP A 27 -1.99 -3.72 -13.78
CA TRP A 27 -2.97 -4.80 -13.97
C TRP A 27 -2.79 -5.96 -12.98
N GLU A 28 -1.58 -6.12 -12.48
CA GLU A 28 -1.18 -7.16 -11.54
C GLU A 28 -1.68 -6.85 -10.13
N THR A 29 -2.07 -5.61 -9.82
CA THR A 29 -2.44 -5.21 -8.46
C THR A 29 -3.95 -5.01 -8.32
N ARG A 30 -4.47 -5.25 -7.11
CA ARG A 30 -5.86 -4.96 -6.75
C ARG A 30 -5.91 -4.31 -5.38
N PHE A 31 -6.77 -3.31 -5.24
CA PHE A 31 -7.06 -2.65 -3.97
C PHE A 31 -8.54 -2.81 -3.63
N TYR A 32 -8.84 -3.48 -2.52
CA TYR A 32 -10.20 -3.63 -2.01
C TYR A 32 -10.35 -2.85 -0.71
N TRP A 33 -11.37 -2.01 -0.65
CA TRP A 33 -11.76 -1.33 0.58
C TRP A 33 -13.06 -1.92 1.11
N HIS A 34 -13.00 -2.46 2.32
CA HIS A 34 -14.14 -3.05 3.00
C HIS A 34 -14.51 -2.22 4.23
N LYS A 35 -15.71 -1.65 4.24
CA LYS A 35 -16.25 -0.89 5.37
C LYS A 35 -16.62 -1.85 6.51
N GLY A 36 -16.06 -1.59 7.69
CA GLY A 36 -16.45 -2.26 8.94
C GLY A 36 -17.46 -1.45 9.74
N LEU A 37 -17.60 -1.80 11.03
CA LEU A 37 -18.46 -1.10 11.98
C LEU A 37 -17.70 0.04 12.68
N LEU A 38 -18.45 1.00 13.24
CA LEU A 38 -17.92 2.06 14.12
C LEU A 38 -16.75 2.89 13.54
N GLY A 39 -16.73 3.08 12.22
CA GLY A 39 -15.68 3.85 11.55
C GLY A 39 -14.40 3.06 11.25
N HIS A 40 -14.37 1.76 11.51
CA HIS A 40 -13.31 0.88 11.05
C HIS A 40 -13.51 0.49 9.58
N SER A 41 -12.40 0.22 8.89
CA SER A 41 -12.38 -0.32 7.53
C SER A 41 -11.10 -1.12 7.30
N ASN A 42 -11.19 -2.16 6.49
CA ASN A 42 -10.03 -2.94 6.06
C ASN A 42 -9.67 -2.59 4.62
N ALA A 43 -8.37 -2.39 4.38
CA ALA A 43 -7.80 -2.30 3.05
C ALA A 43 -7.08 -3.62 2.75
N THR A 44 -7.52 -4.32 1.70
CA THR A 44 -6.86 -5.54 1.21
C THR A 44 -6.15 -5.22 -0.09
N ILE A 45 -4.84 -5.42 -0.11
CA ILE A 45 -4.01 -5.28 -1.29
C ILE A 45 -3.64 -6.67 -1.78
N GLN A 46 -3.81 -6.91 -3.07
CA GLN A 46 -3.35 -8.13 -3.72
C GLN A 46 -2.37 -7.77 -4.82
N TRP A 47 -1.31 -8.56 -4.92
CA TRP A 47 -0.40 -8.58 -6.06
C TRP A 47 -0.47 -9.97 -6.68
N HIS A 48 -0.91 -10.01 -7.93
CA HIS A 48 -0.93 -11.21 -8.75
C HIS A 48 0.41 -11.30 -9.45
N ILE A 49 1.33 -12.05 -8.84
CA ILE A 49 2.69 -12.21 -9.31
C ILE A 49 2.65 -12.80 -10.73
N PRO A 50 3.11 -12.05 -11.76
CA PRO A 50 3.14 -12.55 -13.12
C PRO A 50 4.30 -13.54 -13.29
N ASP A 51 4.21 -14.44 -14.29
CA ASP A 51 5.28 -15.39 -14.61
C ASP A 51 6.61 -14.72 -14.99
N THR A 52 6.55 -13.44 -15.38
CA THR A 52 7.72 -12.61 -15.71
C THR A 52 8.35 -11.92 -14.49
N ALA A 53 7.82 -12.14 -13.28
CA ALA A 53 8.37 -11.57 -12.07
C ALA A 53 9.78 -12.13 -11.82
N GLN A 54 10.72 -11.23 -11.52
CA GLN A 54 12.09 -11.62 -11.19
C GLN A 54 12.14 -12.16 -9.76
N PRO A 55 12.85 -13.27 -9.49
CA PRO A 55 13.04 -13.73 -8.13
C PRO A 55 13.67 -12.67 -7.22
N GLY A 56 13.30 -12.65 -5.95
CA GLY A 56 13.90 -11.76 -4.95
C GLY A 56 12.98 -11.40 -3.80
N THR A 57 13.44 -10.48 -2.95
CA THR A 57 12.68 -10.01 -1.80
C THR A 57 11.83 -8.80 -2.16
N TYR A 58 10.55 -8.90 -1.84
CA TYR A 58 9.52 -7.92 -2.13
C TYR A 58 8.85 -7.41 -0.85
N ARG A 59 8.19 -6.26 -0.95
CA ARG A 59 7.23 -5.75 0.04
C ARG A 59 6.08 -5.05 -0.65
N ILE A 60 4.96 -4.96 0.05
CA ILE A 60 3.81 -4.15 -0.34
C ILE A 60 3.73 -2.97 0.62
N ARG A 61 3.46 -1.76 0.12
CA ARG A 61 3.14 -0.59 0.95
C ARG A 61 1.72 -0.14 0.69
N TYR A 62 1.09 0.40 1.73
CA TYR A 62 -0.25 1.00 1.68
C TYR A 62 -0.16 2.48 2.04
N PHE A 63 -0.80 3.33 1.25
CA PHE A 63 -0.91 4.77 1.46
C PHE A 63 -2.39 5.14 1.64
N GLY A 64 -2.72 5.66 2.82
CA GLY A 64 -4.10 5.93 3.20
C GLY A 64 -4.30 7.32 3.80
N HIS A 65 -5.56 7.67 4.02
CA HIS A 65 -5.94 8.86 4.78
C HIS A 65 -6.97 8.47 5.83
N ASN A 66 -6.89 9.09 7.00
CA ASN A 66 -7.92 8.99 8.02
C ASN A 66 -8.54 10.36 8.30
N ARG A 67 -9.78 10.35 8.75
CA ARG A 67 -10.52 11.54 9.16
C ARG A 67 -10.55 11.58 10.67
N LYS A 68 -10.04 12.66 11.26
CA LYS A 68 -10.09 12.92 12.69
C LYS A 68 -11.10 14.03 12.98
N GLN A 69 -12.10 13.72 13.81
CA GLN A 69 -13.11 14.67 14.25
C GLN A 69 -13.14 14.70 15.78
N ASN A 70 -12.66 15.79 16.37
CA ASN A 70 -12.63 15.99 17.82
C ASN A 70 -13.37 17.30 18.16
N SER A 71 -14.70 17.27 18.23
CA SER A 71 -15.50 18.46 18.57
C SER A 71 -15.01 19.07 19.91
N PRO A 72 -14.75 20.39 19.98
CA PRO A 72 -15.16 21.46 19.05
C PRO A 72 -14.15 21.78 17.92
N LYS A 73 -13.06 21.02 17.79
CA LYS A 73 -12.04 21.28 16.77
C LYS A 73 -12.58 20.95 15.35
N PRO A 74 -12.12 21.68 14.31
CA PRO A 74 -12.42 21.37 12.93
C PRO A 74 -12.04 19.93 12.56
N THR A 75 -12.74 19.36 11.59
CA THR A 75 -12.37 18.07 10.99
C THR A 75 -11.03 18.22 10.28
N VAL A 76 -10.12 17.27 10.49
CA VAL A 76 -8.84 17.19 9.78
C VAL A 76 -8.72 15.84 9.06
N ILE A 77 -8.12 15.83 7.88
CA ILE A 77 -7.75 14.62 7.14
C ILE A 77 -6.23 14.47 7.22
N LEU A 78 -5.75 13.32 7.71
CA LEU A 78 -4.33 13.04 7.90
C LEU A 78 -3.93 11.87 7.01
N SER A 79 -2.80 12.00 6.30
CA SER A 79 -2.20 10.88 5.57
C SER A 79 -1.49 9.93 6.53
N PHE A 80 -1.41 8.66 6.14
CA PHE A 80 -0.61 7.66 6.82
C PHE A 80 -0.10 6.64 5.80
N GLU A 81 0.95 5.91 6.17
CA GLU A 81 1.47 4.80 5.39
C GLU A 81 1.70 3.57 6.27
N SER A 82 1.65 2.40 5.65
CA SER A 82 1.97 1.13 6.28
C SER A 82 2.88 0.32 5.36
N THR A 83 3.90 -0.28 5.96
CA THR A 83 4.84 -1.18 5.27
C THR A 83 4.86 -2.51 6.03
N PRO A 84 4.01 -3.49 5.64
CA PRO A 84 4.08 -4.85 6.18
C PRO A 84 5.45 -5.53 5.95
N SER A 85 5.60 -6.72 6.52
CA SER A 85 6.79 -7.56 6.39
C SER A 85 7.13 -7.87 4.93
N THR A 86 8.42 -8.08 4.68
CA THR A 86 8.92 -8.53 3.37
C THR A 86 8.59 -9.99 3.11
N PHE A 87 8.59 -10.39 1.85
CA PHE A 87 8.37 -11.77 1.42
C PHE A 87 9.21 -12.06 0.17
N ASP A 88 9.56 -13.31 -0.05
CA ASP A 88 10.34 -13.73 -1.22
C ASP A 88 9.43 -14.28 -2.32
N VAL A 89 9.82 -14.00 -3.56
CA VAL A 89 9.22 -14.52 -4.80
C VAL A 89 10.27 -15.30 -5.56
#